data_AF-A0A2V4NI26-F1
#
_entry.id   AF-A0A2V4NI26-F1
#
_cell.length_a   1.000
_cell.length_b   1.000
_cell.length_c   1.000
_cell.angle_alpha   90.00
_cell.angle_beta   90.00
_cell.angle_gamma   90.00
#
_symmetry.space_group_name_H-M   'P 1'
#
loop_
_entity.id
_entity.type
_entity.pdbx_description
1 polymer ?
#
loop_
_entity_poly.entity_id
_entity_poly.type
_entity_poly.pdbx_seq_one_letter_code
_entity_poly.pdbx_strand_id
1 'polypeptide(L)'
;MTVDQAARPPARGQVPGPWSVRRAAGRSGRAALEVYEDGELIDVLVASALATGSAGCGVLRGARRGPAGTFAWGRLGPDGAAPVVLVAERRLRPRWAAAGLTLVADEFWLAHLPVAGFAVVARGAGGAVGRLRPSRVG
;
A
#
# COMPACT_ATOMS: atom_id res chain seq x y z
N MET A 1 8.90 34.08 21.66
CA MET A 1 10.01 33.78 20.73
C MET A 1 9.76 32.38 20.20
N THR A 2 8.98 32.27 19.13
CA THR A 2 8.52 30.98 18.58
C THR A 2 9.61 30.44 17.68
N VAL A 3 10.18 29.29 18.06
CA VAL A 3 11.06 28.53 17.17
C VAL A 3 10.22 28.00 16.02
N ASP A 4 10.53 28.50 14.82
CA ASP A 4 10.08 28.00 13.54
C ASP A 4 10.57 26.56 13.38
N GLN A 5 9.69 25.61 13.66
CA GLN A 5 9.94 24.19 13.44
C GLN A 5 9.81 23.95 11.94
N ALA A 6 10.87 24.28 11.19
CA ALA A 6 11.01 23.91 9.79
C ALA A 6 10.75 22.40 9.68
N ALA A 7 9.59 22.05 9.13
CA ALA A 7 9.15 20.68 8.97
C ALA A 7 10.18 19.94 8.12
N ARG A 8 11.00 19.11 8.76
CA ARG A 8 11.90 18.17 8.08
C ARG A 8 11.06 17.43 7.05
N PRO A 9 11.35 17.50 5.73
CA PRO A 9 10.54 16.82 4.76
C PRO A 9 10.54 15.33 5.10
N PRO A 10 9.37 14.68 5.23
CA PRO A 10 9.31 13.27 5.55
C PRO A 10 10.09 12.50 4.47
N ALA A 11 11.01 11.64 4.92
CA ALA A 11 11.88 10.88 4.03
C ALA A 11 11.03 10.10 3.02
N ARG A 12 11.27 10.33 1.72
CA ARG A 12 10.70 9.49 0.66
C ARG A 12 11.32 8.10 0.80
N GLY A 13 10.49 7.09 0.99
CA GLY A 13 10.91 5.70 0.83
C GLY A 13 10.91 5.39 -0.65
N GLN A 14 12.07 5.02 -1.22
CA GLN A 14 12.11 4.59 -2.61
C GLN A 14 11.64 3.14 -2.71
N VAL A 15 10.65 2.92 -3.56
CA VAL A 15 10.15 1.59 -3.94
C VAL A 15 10.73 1.29 -5.33
N PRO A 16 11.03 0.03 -5.70
CA PRO A 16 11.49 -0.28 -7.05
C PRO A 16 10.54 0.27 -8.12
N GLY A 17 11.03 0.68 -9.30
CA GLY A 17 10.17 1.14 -10.39
C GLY A 17 9.72 2.62 -10.27
N PRO A 18 8.59 3.01 -10.90
CA PRO A 18 8.14 4.40 -10.97
C PRO A 18 7.45 4.88 -9.68
N TRP A 19 7.39 4.04 -8.66
CA TRP A 19 6.59 4.33 -7.46
C TRP A 19 7.43 4.98 -6.38
N SER A 20 6.84 5.95 -5.69
CA SER A 20 7.41 6.46 -4.45
C SER A 20 6.33 6.69 -3.42
N VAL A 21 6.71 6.71 -2.15
CA VAL A 21 5.78 6.97 -1.07
C VAL A 21 6.28 8.07 -0.16
N ARG A 22 5.33 8.81 0.42
CA ARG A 22 5.62 9.81 1.44
C ARG A 22 4.69 9.61 2.62
N ARG A 23 5.26 9.67 3.81
CA ARG A 23 4.46 9.78 5.04
C ARG A 23 4.04 11.23 5.19
N ALA A 24 2.76 11.46 5.42
CA ALA A 24 2.21 12.77 5.76
C ALA A 24 1.52 12.70 7.12
N ALA A 25 1.47 13.85 7.82
CA ALA A 25 0.58 14.04 8.94
C ALA A 25 -0.70 14.71 8.41
N GLY A 26 -1.84 14.04 8.55
CA GLY A 26 -3.13 14.64 8.21
C GLY A 26 -3.48 15.79 9.17
N ARG A 27 -4.50 16.57 8.80
CA ARG A 27 -4.93 17.79 9.53
C ARG A 27 -5.28 17.56 11.02
N SER A 28 -5.52 16.32 11.43
CA SER A 28 -5.82 15.89 12.81
C SER A 28 -4.68 15.13 13.50
N GLY A 29 -3.45 15.19 12.97
CA GLY A 29 -2.29 14.46 13.50
C GLY A 29 -2.27 12.96 13.15
N ARG A 30 -3.27 12.47 12.40
CA ARG A 30 -3.33 11.08 11.94
C ARG A 30 -2.28 10.81 10.89
N ALA A 31 -1.61 9.66 10.99
CA ALA A 31 -0.68 9.21 9.97
C ALA A 31 -1.41 9.04 8.63
N ALA A 32 -0.80 9.53 7.57
CA ALA A 32 -1.24 9.33 6.20
C ALA A 32 -0.07 8.82 5.36
N LEU A 33 -0.41 8.03 4.35
CA LEU A 33 0.50 7.52 3.34
C LEU A 33 0.04 8.05 1.99
N GLU A 34 0.89 8.82 1.36
CA GLU A 34 0.73 9.26 -0.02
C GLU A 34 1.50 8.31 -0.94
N VAL A 35 0.85 7.91 -2.03
CA VAL A 35 1.40 6.99 -3.03
C VAL A 35 1.51 7.71 -4.35
N TYR A 36 2.69 7.65 -4.96
CA TYR A 36 3.00 8.35 -6.19
C TYR A 36 3.40 7.39 -7.31
N GLU A 37 3.11 7.77 -8.55
CA GLU A 37 3.58 7.15 -9.79
C GLU A 37 4.23 8.25 -10.63
N ASP A 38 5.51 8.09 -10.98
CA ASP A 38 6.29 9.06 -11.75
C ASP A 38 6.24 10.51 -11.18
N GLY A 39 6.10 10.60 -9.85
CA GLY A 39 6.00 11.87 -9.12
C GLY A 39 4.58 12.44 -9.01
N GLU A 40 3.59 11.86 -9.68
CA GLU A 40 2.17 12.23 -9.57
C GLU A 40 1.50 11.48 -8.41
N LEU A 41 0.68 12.18 -7.62
CA LEU A 41 -0.05 11.58 -6.50
C LEU A 41 -1.23 10.75 -7.01
N ILE A 42 -1.20 9.43 -6.80
CA ILE A 42 -2.23 8.51 -7.31
C ILE A 42 -3.16 7.95 -6.22
N ASP A 43 -2.76 7.99 -4.95
CA ASP A 43 -3.60 7.58 -3.83
C ASP A 43 -3.15 8.19 -2.50
N VAL A 44 -4.10 8.33 -1.57
CA VAL A 44 -3.83 8.75 -0.18
C VAL A 44 -4.57 7.83 0.77
N LEU A 45 -3.84 7.26 1.73
CA LEU A 45 -4.37 6.43 2.80
C LEU A 45 -4.24 7.19 4.10
N VAL A 46 -5.30 7.19 4.90
CA VAL A 46 -5.27 7.76 6.25
C VAL A 46 -5.50 6.63 7.25
N ALA A 47 -4.64 6.57 8.26
CA ALA A 47 -4.82 5.72 9.42
C ALA A 47 -6.13 6.14 10.11
N SER A 48 -7.10 5.24 10.16
CA SER A 48 -8.41 5.53 10.74
C SER A 48 -8.77 4.45 11.76
N ALA A 49 -9.05 4.88 12.98
CA ALA A 49 -9.59 4.03 14.04
C ALA A 49 -11.02 3.53 13.75
N LEU A 50 -11.73 4.11 12.77
CA LEU A 50 -13.14 3.81 12.46
C LEU A 50 -13.35 2.64 11.48
N ALA A 51 -12.30 1.95 11.04
CA ALA A 51 -12.44 0.78 10.16
C ALA A 51 -12.82 -0.51 10.91
N THR A 52 -13.23 -0.41 12.17
CA THR A 52 -13.54 -1.53 13.07
C THR A 52 -14.86 -2.25 12.80
N GLY A 53 -15.68 -1.78 11.84
CA GLY A 53 -17.05 -2.30 11.64
C GLY A 53 -17.37 -3.01 10.32
N SER A 54 -16.52 -2.91 9.29
CA SER A 54 -16.77 -3.58 7.99
C SER A 54 -15.61 -4.49 7.63
N ALA A 55 -15.75 -5.76 8.02
CA ALA A 55 -14.91 -6.87 7.56
C ALA A 55 -14.87 -6.87 6.02
N GLY A 56 -13.82 -6.30 5.43
CA GLY A 56 -13.61 -6.30 3.98
C GLY A 56 -13.04 -5.01 3.39
N CYS A 57 -13.19 -3.86 4.06
CA CYS A 57 -12.75 -2.58 3.51
C CYS A 57 -11.54 -2.02 4.26
N GLY A 58 -10.31 -2.47 3.94
CA GLY A 58 -9.13 -1.79 4.48
C GLY A 58 -7.77 -2.43 4.27
N VAL A 59 -7.70 -3.76 4.09
CA VAL A 59 -6.38 -4.41 4.00
C VAL A 59 -5.68 -4.06 2.69
N LEU A 60 -6.35 -4.12 1.53
CA LEU A 60 -5.80 -3.77 0.21
C LEU A 60 -6.55 -2.56 -0.36
N ARG A 61 -5.86 -1.44 -0.57
CA ARG A 61 -6.49 -0.21 -1.06
C ARG A 61 -6.27 0.00 -2.55
N GLY A 62 -5.05 -0.27 -3.01
CA GLY A 62 -4.67 -0.02 -4.40
C GLY A 62 -3.62 -0.98 -4.90
N ALA A 63 -3.59 -1.12 -6.22
CA ALA A 63 -2.57 -1.87 -6.93
C ALA A 63 -2.34 -1.29 -8.33
N ARG A 64 -1.08 -1.30 -8.77
CA ARG A 64 -0.60 -0.92 -10.09
C ARG A 64 0.26 -2.02 -10.68
N ARG A 65 0.31 -2.09 -12.01
CA ARG A 65 1.21 -2.97 -12.75
C ARG A 65 1.85 -2.24 -13.91
N GLY A 66 3.13 -2.48 -14.13
CA GLY A 66 3.91 -1.91 -15.23
C GLY A 66 5.15 -2.75 -15.53
N PRO A 67 6.08 -2.22 -16.35
CA PRO A 67 7.33 -2.91 -16.69
C PRO A 67 8.19 -3.28 -15.47
N ALA A 68 8.16 -2.46 -14.42
CA ALA A 68 8.85 -2.72 -13.16
C ALA A 68 8.14 -3.74 -12.23
N GLY A 69 7.04 -4.33 -12.69
CA GLY A 69 6.27 -5.33 -11.96
C GLY A 69 4.95 -4.81 -11.37
N THR A 70 4.49 -5.46 -10.30
CA THR A 70 3.27 -5.10 -9.59
C THR A 70 3.61 -4.45 -8.26
N PHE A 71 2.92 -3.35 -8.00
CA PHE A 71 2.98 -2.62 -6.75
C PHE A 71 1.59 -2.57 -6.14
N ALA A 72 1.48 -2.87 -4.85
CA ALA A 72 0.22 -2.83 -4.12
C ALA A 72 0.43 -2.24 -2.74
N TRP A 73 -0.64 -1.68 -2.16
CA TRP A 73 -0.56 -1.03 -0.88
C TRP A 73 -1.90 -1.08 -0.14
N GLY A 74 -1.81 -0.91 1.17
CA GLY A 74 -2.97 -0.89 2.02
C GLY A 74 -2.65 -0.58 3.48
N ARG A 75 -3.65 -0.81 4.34
CA ARG A 75 -3.52 -0.58 5.79
C ARG A 75 -3.32 -1.91 6.51
N LEU A 76 -2.61 -1.85 7.62
CA LEU A 76 -2.59 -2.95 8.56
C LEU A 76 -3.94 -3.10 9.26
N GLY A 77 -4.19 -4.30 9.75
CA GLY A 77 -5.35 -4.57 10.61
C GLY A 77 -5.19 -3.89 11.97
N PRO A 78 -6.25 -3.88 12.80
CA PRO A 78 -6.19 -3.33 14.15
C PRO A 78 -5.21 -4.08 15.08
N ASP A 79 -4.83 -5.31 14.72
CA ASP A 79 -3.81 -6.11 15.39
C ASP A 79 -2.38 -5.75 14.97
N GLY A 80 -2.20 -4.82 14.02
CA GLY A 80 -0.90 -4.46 13.45
C GLY A 80 -0.27 -5.57 12.60
N ALA A 81 -0.98 -6.68 12.35
CA ALA A 81 -0.40 -7.82 11.66
C ALA A 81 -0.28 -7.54 10.15
N ALA A 82 0.91 -7.80 9.60
CA ALA A 82 1.15 -7.72 8.17
C ALA A 82 0.30 -8.76 7.42
N PRO A 83 -0.40 -8.38 6.33
CA PRO A 83 -1.14 -9.35 5.55
C PRO A 83 -0.19 -10.23 4.74
N VAL A 84 -0.64 -11.41 4.33
CA VAL A 84 0.00 -12.15 3.25
C VAL A 84 -0.49 -11.59 1.92
N VAL A 85 0.43 -11.13 1.07
CA VAL A 85 0.09 -10.58 -0.25
C VAL A 85 0.54 -11.54 -1.36
N LEU A 86 -0.41 -11.92 -2.20
CA LEU A 86 -0.20 -12.79 -3.34
C LEU A 86 -0.55 -12.06 -4.64
N VAL A 87 0.24 -12.32 -5.67
CA VAL A 87 0.05 -11.79 -7.02
C VAL A 87 -0.17 -12.95 -7.99
N ALA A 88 -1.20 -12.85 -8.81
CA ALA A 88 -1.45 -13.80 -9.89
C ALA A 88 -0.56 -13.46 -11.10
N GLU A 89 0.41 -14.31 -11.42
CA GLU A 89 1.34 -14.13 -12.54
C GLU A 89 0.73 -14.49 -13.89
N ARG A 90 -0.40 -15.22 -13.88
CA ARG A 90 -1.13 -15.65 -15.08
C ARG A 90 -2.60 -15.30 -14.99
N ARG A 91 -3.20 -14.89 -16.12
CA ARG A 91 -4.63 -14.54 -16.20
C ARG A 91 -5.54 -15.77 -16.09
N LEU A 92 -5.19 -16.84 -16.80
CA LEU A 92 -5.90 -18.12 -16.79
C LEU A 92 -5.07 -19.12 -15.99
N ARG A 93 -5.74 -19.93 -15.15
CA ARG A 93 -5.10 -20.87 -14.20
C ARG A 93 -3.98 -20.16 -13.40
N PRO A 94 -4.35 -19.24 -12.50
CA PRO A 94 -3.38 -18.35 -11.86
C PRO A 94 -2.32 -19.13 -11.11
N ARG A 95 -1.05 -18.86 -11.44
CA ARG A 95 0.08 -19.15 -10.56
C ARG A 95 0.19 -17.98 -9.60
N TRP A 96 0.09 -18.27 -8.31
CA TRP A 96 0.18 -17.25 -7.25
C TRP A 96 1.60 -17.22 -6.69
N ALA A 97 2.18 -16.03 -6.63
CA ALA A 97 3.47 -15.77 -6.02
C ALA A 97 3.31 -14.81 -4.84
N ALA A 98 4.05 -15.04 -3.77
CA ALA A 98 4.10 -14.13 -2.63
C ALA A 98 4.92 -12.89 -2.99
N ALA A 99 4.39 -11.72 -2.68
CA ALA A 99 5.11 -10.45 -2.84
C ALA A 99 5.94 -10.13 -1.60
N GLY A 100 7.08 -9.47 -1.81
CA GLY A 100 7.84 -8.88 -0.71
C GLY A 100 7.04 -7.73 -0.09
N LEU A 101 7.05 -7.65 1.24
CA LEU A 101 6.31 -6.64 2.00
C LEU A 101 7.27 -5.66 2.69
N THR A 102 6.91 -4.40 2.64
CA THR A 102 7.56 -3.32 3.40
C THR A 102 6.50 -2.66 4.26
N LEU A 103 6.70 -2.66 5.58
CA LEU A 103 5.85 -1.92 6.51
C LEU A 103 6.26 -0.45 6.53
N VAL A 104 5.27 0.43 6.62
CA VAL A 104 5.47 1.86 6.72
C VAL A 104 4.75 2.35 7.96
N ALA A 105 5.54 2.83 8.92
CA ALA A 105 5.04 3.44 10.15
C ALA A 105 4.16 2.53 11.02
N ASP A 106 4.27 1.20 10.87
CA ASP A 106 3.46 0.22 11.59
C ASP A 106 1.94 0.40 11.44
N GLU A 107 1.52 1.12 10.38
CA GLU A 107 0.12 1.43 10.08
C GLU A 107 -0.26 1.03 8.64
N PHE A 108 0.74 1.04 7.75
CA PHE A 108 0.56 0.76 6.34
C PHE A 108 1.53 -0.32 5.88
N TRP A 109 1.20 -0.92 4.75
CA TRP A 109 2.09 -1.86 4.09
C TRP A 109 2.14 -1.57 2.59
N LEU A 110 3.28 -1.90 2.01
CA LEU A 110 3.57 -1.86 0.59
C LEU A 110 4.01 -3.25 0.15
N ALA A 111 3.60 -3.68 -1.03
CA ALA A 111 4.02 -4.93 -1.62
C ALA A 111 4.56 -4.70 -3.02
N HIS A 112 5.71 -5.28 -3.32
CA HIS A 112 6.29 -5.29 -4.65
C HIS A 112 6.58 -6.72 -5.11
N LEU A 113 6.32 -6.97 -6.38
CA LEU A 113 6.75 -8.17 -7.06
C LEU A 113 7.27 -7.79 -8.45
N PRO A 114 8.46 -8.24 -8.88
CA PRO A 114 9.07 -7.87 -10.16
C PRO A 114 8.44 -8.59 -11.36
N VAL A 115 7.12 -8.81 -11.33
CA VAL A 115 6.32 -9.39 -12.42
C VAL A 115 5.00 -8.63 -12.55
N ALA A 116 4.54 -8.44 -13.79
CA ALA A 116 3.27 -7.77 -14.06
C ALA A 116 2.08 -8.69 -13.75
N GLY A 117 1.54 -8.58 -12.54
CA GLY A 117 0.42 -9.36 -12.05
C GLY A 117 -0.93 -9.01 -12.66
N PHE A 118 -1.83 -10.00 -12.70
CA PHE A 118 -3.19 -9.88 -13.20
C PHE A 118 -4.24 -9.69 -12.10
N ALA A 119 -3.89 -10.08 -10.87
CA ALA A 119 -4.70 -9.89 -9.67
C ALA A 119 -3.78 -9.81 -8.45
N VAL A 120 -4.18 -9.03 -7.46
CA VAL A 120 -3.52 -8.97 -6.14
C VAL A 120 -4.54 -9.40 -5.10
N VAL A 121 -4.12 -10.25 -4.17
CA VAL A 121 -4.89 -10.66 -3.00
C VAL A 121 -4.07 -10.34 -1.77
N ALA A 122 -4.66 -9.63 -0.81
CA ALA A 122 -4.10 -9.45 0.53
C ALA A 122 -4.99 -10.17 1.55
N ARG A 123 -4.39 -10.97 2.42
CA ARG A 123 -5.07 -11.69 3.50
C ARG A 123 -4.53 -11.23 4.85
N GLY A 124 -5.35 -10.54 5.65
CA GLY A 124 -5.02 -10.17 7.02
C GLY A 124 -5.19 -11.34 8.00
N ALA A 125 -4.58 -11.24 9.18
CA ALA A 125 -4.58 -12.30 10.19
C ALA A 125 -6.00 -12.61 10.73
N GLY A 126 -6.88 -11.62 10.81
CA GLY A 126 -8.30 -11.79 11.19
C GLY A 126 -9.21 -12.34 10.08
N GLY A 127 -8.67 -12.97 9.03
CA GLY A 127 -9.43 -13.52 7.90
C GLY A 127 -9.93 -12.48 6.89
N ALA A 128 -9.60 -11.20 7.07
CA ALA A 128 -9.93 -10.15 6.12
C ALA A 128 -9.23 -10.40 4.78
N VAL A 129 -9.98 -10.43 3.68
CA VAL A 129 -9.44 -10.62 2.33
C VAL A 129 -9.79 -9.43 1.45
N GLY A 130 -8.76 -8.80 0.88
CA GLY A 130 -8.91 -7.80 -0.17
C GLY A 130 -8.40 -8.36 -1.50
N ARG A 131 -9.13 -8.10 -2.60
CA ARG A 131 -8.69 -8.50 -3.94
C ARG A 131 -8.90 -7.37 -4.93
N LEU A 132 -7.87 -7.05 -5.70
CA LEU A 132 -7.92 -6.06 -6.77
C LEU A 132 -7.35 -6.61 -8.09
N ARG A 133 -7.82 -6.06 -9.20
CA ARG A 133 -7.12 -6.14 -10.48
C ARG A 133 -6.20 -4.91 -10.56
N PRO A 134 -4.87 -5.06 -10.70
CA PRO A 134 -3.98 -3.91 -10.79
C PRO A 134 -4.27 -3.10 -12.05
N SER A 135 -4.45 -1.79 -11.89
CA SER A 135 -4.50 -0.85 -13.02
C SER A 135 -3.13 -0.77 -13.68
N ARG A 136 -3.09 -0.53 -14.98
CA ARG A 136 -1.83 -0.28 -15.68
C ARG A 136 -1.26 1.08 -15.27
N VAL A 137 0.06 1.17 -15.22
CA VAL A 137 0.80 2.44 -15.27
C VAL A 137 0.48 3.13 -16.61
N GLY A 138 0.32 4.45 -16.58
CA GLY A 138 0.00 5.30 -17.74
C GLY A 138 1.11 5.38 -18.79
#